data_AF-A0A413ITZ1-F1
#
_entry.id   AF-A0A413ITZ1-F1
#
_cell.length_a   1.000
_cell.length_b   1.000
_cell.length_c   1.000
_cell.angle_alpha   90.00
_cell.angle_beta   90.00
_cell.angle_gamma   90.00
#
_symmetry.space_group_name_H-M   'P 1'
#
loop_
_entity.id
_entity.type
_entity.pdbx_description
1 polymer ?
#
loop_
_entity_poly.entity_id
_entity_poly.type
_entity_poly.pdbx_seq_one_letter_code
_entity_poly.pdbx_strand_id
1 'polypeptide(L)'
;MKSNELRIGNYYLQDGEYRKVDANTILDTMQHETTNKCSKITPIPITKEILEKCGFEINNNQAKTIIDDWLYVMIDIDKEVKITISTNINDFTEGLHPVISILHLPIAFLHELQNLYFVLTRRELEVKL
;
A
#
# COMPACT_ATOMS: atom_id res chain seq x y z
N MET A 1 -1.34 10.72 9.10
CA MET A 1 -0.06 10.05 8.78
C MET A 1 0.82 10.13 10.01
N LYS A 2 1.24 9.00 10.57
CA LYS A 2 2.25 9.03 11.64
C LYS A 2 3.63 8.95 11.00
N SER A 3 4.56 9.77 11.44
CA SER A 3 5.91 9.87 10.83
C SER A 3 6.67 8.53 10.87
N ASN A 4 6.41 7.69 11.87
CA ASN A 4 7.03 6.37 12.03
C ASN A 4 6.49 5.29 11.08
N GLU A 5 5.47 5.58 10.27
CA GLU A 5 4.93 4.67 9.26
C GLU A 5 5.52 4.94 7.87
N LEU A 6 6.30 6.00 7.68
CA LEU A 6 6.96 6.28 6.41
C LEU A 6 8.35 5.67 6.34
N ARG A 7 8.69 5.13 5.18
CA ARG A 7 10.03 4.66 4.81
C ARG A 7 10.41 5.17 3.43
N ILE A 8 11.72 5.14 3.14
CA ILE A 8 12.23 5.34 1.78
C ILE A 8 11.46 4.41 0.84
N GLY A 9 10.97 4.98 -0.26
CA GLY A 9 10.14 4.29 -1.24
C GLY A 9 8.63 4.57 -1.15
N ASN A 10 8.12 5.05 -0.01
CA ASN A 10 6.69 5.39 0.09
C ASN A 10 6.33 6.62 -0.74
N TYR A 11 5.14 6.61 -1.35
CA TYR A 11 4.56 7.79 -1.99
C TYR A 11 3.75 8.61 -1.00
N TYR A 12 3.82 9.94 -1.16
CA TYR A 12 3.06 10.92 -0.40
C TYR A 12 2.67 12.08 -1.31
N LEU A 13 1.71 12.89 -0.86
CA LEU A 13 1.28 14.09 -1.56
C LEU A 13 1.93 15.32 -0.89
N GLN A 14 2.56 16.18 -1.68
CA GLN A 14 3.15 17.43 -1.22
C GLN A 14 2.70 18.55 -2.13
N ASP A 15 1.96 19.51 -1.58
CA ASP A 15 1.44 20.67 -2.33
C ASP A 15 0.64 20.27 -3.60
N GLY A 16 -0.03 19.13 -3.57
CA GLY A 16 -0.85 18.59 -4.67
C GLY A 16 -0.12 17.66 -5.63
N GLU A 17 1.20 17.50 -5.48
CA GLU A 17 2.03 16.66 -6.35
C GLU A 17 2.40 15.33 -5.66
N TYR A 18 2.41 14.25 -6.43
CA TYR A 18 2.88 12.95 -5.95
C TYR A 18 4.40 12.95 -5.85
N ARG A 19 4.92 12.60 -4.68
CA ARG A 19 6.35 12.49 -4.42
C ARG A 19 6.67 11.17 -3.73
N LYS A 20 7.93 10.76 -3.82
CA LYS A 20 8.43 9.53 -3.22
C LYS A 20 9.45 9.87 -2.15
N VAL A 21 9.35 9.24 -0.98
CA VAL A 21 10.31 9.44 0.12
C VAL A 21 11.67 8.93 -0.35
N ASP A 22 12.64 9.83 -0.37
CA ASP A 22 14.05 9.55 -0.65
C ASP A 22 14.94 10.11 0.48
N ALA A 23 16.26 9.96 0.34
CA ALA A 23 17.21 10.46 1.35
C ALA A 23 17.14 12.00 1.52
N ASN A 24 16.88 12.74 0.44
CA ASN A 24 16.79 14.20 0.46
C ASN A 24 15.54 14.66 1.20
N THR A 25 14.43 13.95 1.03
CA THR A 25 13.16 14.20 1.74
C THR A 25 13.36 14.23 3.26
N ILE A 26 14.17 13.29 3.78
CA ILE A 26 14.49 13.19 5.21
C ILE A 26 15.33 14.39 5.67
N LEU A 27 16.35 14.77 4.88
CA LEU A 27 17.21 15.92 5.18
C LEU A 27 16.42 17.25 5.13
N ASP A 28 15.54 17.40 4.15
CA ASP A 28 14.70 18.59 3.97
C ASP A 28 13.72 18.75 5.14
N THR A 29 13.12 17.65 5.61
CA THR A 29 12.23 17.70 6.79
C THR A 29 12.97 18.09 8.06
N MET A 30 14.22 17.63 8.25
CA MET A 30 15.05 18.04 9.38
C MET A 30 15.46 19.53 9.31
N GLN A 31 15.69 20.06 8.12
CA GLN A 31 16.07 21.46 7.93
C GLN A 31 14.88 22.43 8.06
N HIS A 32 13.68 22.03 7.63
CA HIS A 32 12.49 22.88 7.65
C HIS A 32 11.92 23.18 9.05
N GLU A 33 12.27 22.40 10.08
CA GLU A 33 11.96 22.73 11.47
C GLU A 33 12.56 24.08 11.91
N THR A 34 13.62 24.54 11.22
CA THR A 34 14.31 25.80 11.55
C THR A 34 13.82 27.03 10.76
N THR A 35 13.04 26.85 9.69
CA THR A 35 12.70 27.95 8.74
C THR A 35 11.21 28.27 8.61
N ASN A 36 10.33 27.63 9.39
CA ASN A 36 8.88 27.90 9.46
C ASN A 36 8.12 27.81 8.12
N LYS A 37 8.75 27.24 7.08
CA LYS A 37 8.17 27.04 5.75
C LYS A 37 7.93 25.55 5.56
N CYS A 38 6.87 25.03 6.18
CA CYS A 38 6.53 23.62 6.12
C CYS A 38 5.52 23.38 4.99
N SER A 39 5.96 22.78 3.89
CA SER A 39 5.06 22.30 2.82
C SER A 39 4.08 21.28 3.37
N LYS A 40 2.83 21.31 2.93
CA LYS A 40 1.79 20.45 3.49
C LYS A 40 1.95 19.03 2.92
N ILE A 41 2.49 18.13 3.73
CA ILE A 41 2.61 16.70 3.42
C ILE A 41 1.33 15.99 3.86
N THR A 42 0.69 15.27 2.94
CA THR A 42 -0.52 14.49 3.21
C THR A 42 -0.40 13.08 2.66
N PRO A 43 -0.97 12.07 3.36
CA PRO A 43 -1.00 10.71 2.85
C PRO A 43 -1.93 10.60 1.65
N ILE A 44 -1.65 9.66 0.73
CA ILE A 44 -2.48 9.40 -0.44
C ILE A 44 -3.55 8.37 -0.05
N PRO A 45 -4.86 8.71 -0.07
CA PRO A 45 -5.91 7.75 0.23
C PRO A 45 -5.93 6.61 -0.78
N ILE A 46 -6.26 5.40 -0.33
CA ILE A 46 -6.54 4.30 -1.25
C ILE A 46 -7.88 4.54 -1.93
N THR A 47 -7.85 4.56 -3.25
CA THR A 47 -9.02 4.60 -4.13
C THR A 47 -8.91 3.47 -5.16
N LYS A 48 -10.01 3.18 -5.86
CA LYS A 48 -10.00 2.21 -6.99
C LYS A 48 -8.91 2.56 -8.01
N GLU A 49 -8.79 3.84 -8.37
CA GLU A 49 -7.77 4.34 -9.30
C GLU A 49 -6.33 4.12 -8.80
N ILE A 50 -6.06 4.38 -7.51
CA ILE A 50 -4.73 4.15 -6.93
C ILE A 50 -4.39 2.65 -6.95
N LEU A 51 -5.35 1.77 -6.65
CA LEU A 51 -5.15 0.32 -6.69
C LEU A 51 -4.86 -0.17 -8.11
N GLU A 52 -5.57 0.33 -9.13
CA GLU A 52 -5.28 0.05 -10.54
C GLU A 52 -3.86 0.48 -10.93
N LYS A 53 -3.44 1.68 -10.50
CA LYS A 53 -2.07 2.17 -10.69
C LYS A 53 -1.01 1.34 -9.99
N CYS A 54 -1.39 0.59 -8.95
CA CYS A 54 -0.54 -0.38 -8.24
C CYS A 54 -0.55 -1.78 -8.89
N GLY A 55 -1.25 -1.98 -10.01
CA GLY A 55 -1.35 -3.28 -10.67
C GLY A 55 -2.37 -4.25 -10.04
N PHE A 56 -3.36 -3.73 -9.31
CA PHE A 56 -4.49 -4.53 -8.87
C PHE A 56 -5.55 -4.61 -9.96
N GLU A 57 -6.09 -5.81 -10.17
CA GLU A 57 -7.27 -6.03 -10.98
C GLU A 57 -8.52 -5.75 -10.15
N ILE A 58 -9.36 -4.84 -10.61
CA ILE A 58 -10.61 -4.48 -9.96
C ILE A 58 -11.75 -5.31 -10.55
N ASN A 59 -12.45 -6.06 -9.70
CA ASN A 59 -13.68 -6.76 -10.06
C ASN A 59 -14.77 -6.43 -9.04
N ASN A 60 -15.81 -5.73 -9.50
CA ASN A 60 -16.87 -5.18 -8.65
C ASN A 60 -16.31 -4.27 -7.53
N ASN A 61 -16.33 -4.78 -6.29
CA ASN A 61 -15.88 -4.10 -5.09
C ASN A 61 -14.65 -4.75 -4.46
N GLN A 62 -13.96 -5.57 -5.25
CA GLN A 62 -12.74 -6.24 -4.83
C GLN A 62 -11.60 -5.84 -5.76
N ALA A 63 -10.44 -5.54 -5.17
CA ALA A 63 -9.19 -5.43 -5.87
C ALA A 63 -8.33 -6.64 -5.56
N LYS A 64 -7.76 -7.30 -6.56
CA LYS A 64 -6.88 -8.46 -6.38
C LYS A 64 -5.57 -8.25 -7.12
N THR A 65 -4.46 -8.67 -6.51
CA THR A 65 -3.19 -8.81 -7.20
C THR A 65 -2.51 -10.11 -6.80
N ILE A 66 -1.81 -10.73 -7.74
CA ILE A 66 -1.00 -11.92 -7.51
C ILE A 66 0.43 -11.44 -7.28
N ILE A 67 0.97 -11.76 -6.10
CA ILE A 67 2.33 -11.40 -5.71
C ILE A 67 3.33 -12.47 -6.17
N ASP A 68 2.96 -13.74 -6.03
CA ASP A 68 3.76 -14.92 -6.39
C ASP A 68 2.82 -16.10 -6.70
N ASP A 69 3.34 -17.21 -7.23
CA ASP A 69 2.57 -18.40 -7.66
C ASP A 69 1.66 -18.96 -6.55
N TRP A 70 2.05 -18.74 -5.29
CA TRP A 70 1.32 -19.17 -4.12
C TRP A 70 0.70 -18.00 -3.37
N LEU A 71 1.01 -16.74 -3.67
CA LEU A 71 0.64 -15.59 -2.84
C LEU A 71 -0.22 -14.58 -3.61
N TYR A 72 -1.41 -14.27 -3.09
CA TYR A 72 -2.22 -13.14 -3.58
C TYR A 72 -2.68 -12.24 -2.45
N VAL A 73 -2.99 -10.99 -2.81
CA VAL A 73 -3.62 -10.00 -1.94
C VAL A 73 -4.97 -9.62 -2.54
N MET A 74 -6.00 -9.61 -1.71
CA MET A 74 -7.34 -9.16 -2.06
C MET A 74 -7.79 -8.06 -1.10
N ILE A 75 -8.38 -6.98 -1.62
CA ILE A 75 -8.87 -5.81 -0.87
C ILE A 75 -10.37 -5.63 -1.17
N ASP A 76 -11.21 -5.67 -0.14
CA ASP A 76 -12.61 -5.23 -0.22
C ASP A 76 -12.70 -3.70 -0.10
N ILE A 77 -13.21 -3.01 -1.12
CA ILE A 77 -13.17 -1.54 -1.25
C ILE A 77 -14.39 -0.84 -0.61
N ASP A 78 -15.53 -1.54 -0.53
CA ASP A 78 -16.81 -0.97 -0.07
C ASP A 78 -17.08 -1.21 1.44
N LYS A 79 -16.11 -1.81 2.15
CA LYS A 79 -16.13 -2.05 3.60
C LYS A 79 -14.83 -1.50 4.21
N GLU A 80 -14.62 -1.71 5.51
CA GLU A 80 -13.26 -1.64 6.07
C GLU A 80 -12.33 -2.46 5.16
N VAL A 81 -11.21 -1.89 4.74
CA VAL A 81 -10.25 -2.57 3.86
C VAL A 81 -9.83 -3.88 4.54
N LYS A 82 -10.30 -5.00 3.98
CA LYS A 82 -9.94 -6.34 4.43
C LYS A 82 -8.92 -6.91 3.48
N ILE A 83 -7.81 -7.40 4.04
CA ILE A 83 -6.73 -7.98 3.26
C ILE A 83 -6.70 -9.48 3.49
N THR A 84 -7.01 -10.23 2.43
CA THR A 84 -6.84 -11.67 2.43
C THR A 84 -5.51 -12.01 1.80
N ILE A 85 -4.69 -12.75 2.54
CA ILE A 85 -3.43 -13.33 2.07
C ILE A 85 -3.63 -14.84 2.05
N SER A 86 -3.49 -15.46 0.88
CA SER A 86 -3.57 -16.91 0.77
C SER A 86 -2.26 -17.46 0.26
N THR A 87 -1.89 -18.64 0.75
CA THR A 87 -0.75 -19.41 0.27
C THR A 87 -1.26 -20.64 -0.47
N ASN A 88 -0.89 -20.81 -1.75
CA ASN A 88 -1.33 -21.82 -2.73
C ASN A 88 -2.58 -21.45 -3.56
N ILE A 89 -2.36 -21.09 -4.85
CA ILE A 89 -3.43 -20.84 -5.83
C ILE A 89 -3.94 -22.17 -6.42
N ASN A 90 -3.16 -23.26 -6.37
CA ASN A 90 -3.51 -24.51 -7.06
C ASN A 90 -4.43 -25.44 -6.25
N ASP A 91 -4.70 -25.15 -4.98
CA ASP A 91 -5.60 -25.93 -4.12
C ASP A 91 -7.09 -25.50 -4.24
N PHE A 92 -7.51 -24.85 -5.33
CA PHE A 92 -8.95 -24.56 -5.58
C PHE A 92 -9.82 -25.83 -5.71
N THR A 93 -9.21 -27.02 -5.72
CA THR A 93 -9.92 -28.29 -5.61
C THR A 93 -10.19 -28.64 -4.15
N GLU A 94 -11.42 -28.38 -3.72
CA GLU A 94 -12.10 -28.99 -2.57
C GLU A 94 -11.65 -28.57 -1.16
N GLY A 95 -12.20 -27.45 -0.69
CA GLY A 95 -12.86 -27.39 0.62
C GLY A 95 -12.01 -27.12 1.86
N LEU A 96 -10.69 -27.25 1.82
CA LEU A 96 -9.82 -26.83 2.93
C LEU A 96 -8.58 -26.11 2.42
N HIS A 97 -8.64 -24.79 2.44
CA HIS A 97 -7.49 -23.94 2.17
C HIS A 97 -6.79 -23.59 3.49
N PRO A 98 -5.46 -23.73 3.61
CA PRO A 98 -4.69 -23.00 4.61
C PRO A 98 -4.68 -21.51 4.23
N VAL A 99 -5.79 -20.82 4.48
CA VAL A 99 -5.86 -19.36 4.34
C VAL A 99 -5.35 -18.77 5.65
N ILE A 100 -4.20 -18.11 5.61
CA ILE A 100 -3.85 -17.14 6.66
C ILE A 100 -4.60 -15.85 6.31
N SER A 101 -5.89 -15.83 6.58
CA SER A 101 -6.67 -14.59 6.48
C SER A 101 -6.17 -13.66 7.57
N ILE A 102 -5.43 -12.61 7.21
CA ILE A 102 -5.20 -11.48 8.12
C ILE A 102 -6.52 -10.73 8.22
N LEU A 103 -7.38 -11.20 9.12
CA LEU A 103 -8.68 -10.61 9.37
C LEU A 103 -8.47 -9.18 9.92
N HIS A 104 -8.99 -8.18 9.19
CA HIS A 104 -9.09 -6.78 9.63
C HIS A 104 -7.75 -6.03 9.76
N LEU A 105 -6.95 -5.96 8.69
CA LEU A 105 -5.87 -4.97 8.60
C LEU A 105 -6.40 -3.70 7.90
N PRO A 106 -6.80 -2.65 8.64
CA PRO A 106 -7.30 -1.42 8.02
C PRO A 106 -6.16 -0.70 7.29
N ILE A 107 -6.19 -0.71 5.96
CA ILE A 107 -5.31 0.10 5.12
C ILE A 107 -6.15 1.19 4.49
N ALA A 108 -5.94 2.43 4.93
CA ALA A 108 -6.64 3.61 4.42
C ALA A 108 -5.78 4.40 3.41
N PHE A 109 -4.47 4.23 3.45
CA PHE A 109 -3.52 5.04 2.69
C PHE A 109 -2.52 4.19 1.91
N LEU A 110 -2.02 4.73 0.80
CA LEU A 110 -1.09 4.05 -0.11
C LEU A 110 0.20 3.62 0.59
N HIS A 111 0.75 4.43 1.51
CA HIS A 111 1.99 4.09 2.21
C HIS A 111 1.86 2.81 3.05
N GLU A 112 0.69 2.55 3.63
CA GLU A 112 0.39 1.34 4.40
C GLU A 112 0.40 0.10 3.48
N LEU A 113 -0.18 0.21 2.27
CA LEU A 113 -0.13 -0.86 1.28
C LEU A 113 1.29 -1.12 0.78
N GLN A 114 2.06 -0.07 0.51
CA GLN A 114 3.46 -0.18 0.09
C GLN A 114 4.34 -0.81 1.17
N ASN A 115 4.05 -0.54 2.45
CA ASN A 115 4.76 -1.15 3.56
C ASN A 115 4.41 -2.63 3.70
N LEU A 116 3.13 -2.98 3.58
CA LEU A 116 2.70 -4.38 3.57
C LEU A 116 3.38 -5.14 2.42
N TYR A 117 3.31 -4.62 1.20
CA TYR A 117 3.91 -5.25 0.03
C TYR A 117 5.41 -5.49 0.22
N PHE A 118 6.14 -4.52 0.76
CA PHE A 118 7.57 -4.66 1.03
C PHE A 118 7.87 -5.67 2.14
N VAL A 119 7.07 -5.73 3.20
CA VAL A 119 7.24 -6.75 4.25
C VAL A 119 7.05 -8.16 3.67
N LEU A 120 6.08 -8.34 2.77
CA LEU A 120 5.78 -9.63 2.14
C LEU A 120 6.81 -10.04 1.08
N THR A 121 7.31 -9.09 0.29
CA THR A 121 8.09 -9.40 -0.93
C THR A 121 9.56 -9.00 -0.87
N ARG A 122 9.92 -8.11 0.07
CA ARG A 122 11.20 -7.37 0.09
C ARG A 122 11.46 -6.52 -1.16
N ARG A 123 10.41 -6.20 -1.92
CA ARG A 123 10.45 -5.37 -3.13
C ARG A 123 9.54 -4.16 -2.94
N GLU A 124 9.81 -3.09 -3.66
CA GLU A 124 8.90 -1.94 -3.70
C GLU A 124 7.66 -2.27 -4.53
N LEU A 125 6.49 -1.84 -4.06
CA LEU A 125 5.29 -1.86 -4.89
C LEU A 125 5.49 -0.86 -6.03
N GLU A 126 5.37 -1.34 -7.27
CA GLU A 126 5.37 -0.48 -8.44
C GLU A 126 4.06 0.32 -8.46
N VAL A 127 4.16 1.64 -8.60
CA VAL A 127 3.00 2.53 -8.65
C VAL A 127 3.16 3.48 -9.84
N LYS A 128 2.17 3.47 -10.74
CA LYS A 128 2.14 4.31 -11.95
C LYS A 128 1.41 5.64 -11.67
N LEU A 129 2.01 6.47 -10.80
CA LEU A 129 1.52 7.81 -10.43
C LEU A 129 2.13 8.92 -11.28
#